data_AF-A0A7C4E3P4-F1
#
_entry.id   AF-A0A7C4E3P4-F1
#
_cell.length_a   1.000
_cell.length_b   1.000
_cell.length_c   1.000
_cell.angle_alpha   90.00
_cell.angle_beta   90.00
_cell.angle_gamma   90.00
#
_symmetry.space_group_name_H-M   'P 1'
#
loop_
_entity.id
_entity.type
_entity.pdbx_description
1 polymer ?
#
loop_
_entity_poly.entity_id
_entity_poly.type
_entity_poly.pdbx_seq_one_letter_code
_entity_poly.pdbx_strand_id
1 'polypeptide(L)'
;MASIDFRTPAAGFDQPLELWLACHDRVRRMCTLLQRLLEHVRKSGVDEQAKVTAVSIRRYFDEAAPRHHEDEEVDLFPRLLQRLEGRTDSEATGVRNAVALLQTDHRDIGRLWSVLRDALNAIEAGDPGALDEAVVALFVSRYRSHCEVEDTVIAPALRRALSEQELEAVGRAMAQRRGVDWDDIAAPRRGTLT
;
A
#
# COMPACT_ATOMS: atom_id res chain seq x y z
N MET A 1 -21.34 -11.09 -10.74
CA MET A 1 -20.43 -11.07 -9.58
C MET A 1 -19.00 -11.04 -10.10
N ALA A 2 -18.33 -9.88 -10.01
CA ALA A 2 -16.89 -9.85 -10.26
C ALA A 2 -16.20 -10.31 -8.97
N SER A 3 -15.71 -11.55 -8.98
CA SER A 3 -14.70 -11.97 -8.00
C SER A 3 -13.55 -10.97 -8.12
N ILE A 4 -13.27 -10.21 -7.05
CA ILE A 4 -12.08 -9.40 -7.00
C ILE A 4 -10.92 -10.40 -6.93
N ASP A 5 -10.32 -10.62 -8.09
CA ASP A 5 -9.18 -11.51 -8.22
C ASP A 5 -7.99 -10.88 -7.48
N PHE A 6 -7.74 -11.39 -6.27
CA PHE A 6 -6.60 -11.02 -5.42
C PHE A 6 -5.33 -11.70 -5.93
N ARG A 7 -5.02 -11.60 -7.23
CA ARG A 7 -3.77 -12.18 -7.76
C ARG A 7 -2.61 -11.64 -6.97
N THR A 8 -1.82 -12.57 -6.44
CA THR A 8 -0.48 -12.29 -5.94
C THR A 8 0.28 -11.52 -7.03
N PRO A 9 1.00 -10.44 -6.69
CA PRO A 9 1.86 -9.75 -7.62
C PRO A 9 2.73 -10.72 -8.41
N ALA A 10 2.94 -10.45 -9.71
CA ALA A 10 3.81 -11.29 -10.54
C ALA A 10 5.27 -11.23 -10.06
N ALA A 11 5.65 -10.13 -9.41
CA ALA A 11 6.92 -9.94 -8.73
C ALA A 11 6.91 -10.57 -7.34
N GLY A 12 7.98 -11.28 -6.99
CA GLY A 12 8.22 -11.80 -5.65
C GLY A 12 9.11 -10.86 -4.84
N PHE A 13 9.50 -11.32 -3.64
CA PHE A 13 10.42 -10.57 -2.78
C PHE A 13 11.85 -10.46 -3.35
N ASP A 14 12.19 -11.26 -4.36
CA ASP A 14 13.39 -11.16 -5.19
C ASP A 14 13.38 -9.92 -6.12
N GLN A 15 12.21 -9.30 -6.32
CA GLN A 15 12.02 -8.06 -7.06
C GLN A 15 11.26 -7.04 -6.20
N PRO A 16 11.87 -6.57 -5.08
CA PRO A 16 11.18 -5.86 -4.02
C PRO A 16 10.50 -4.57 -4.48
N LEU A 17 11.12 -3.81 -5.39
CA LEU A 17 10.52 -2.58 -5.91
C LEU A 17 9.30 -2.86 -6.80
N GLU A 18 9.33 -3.92 -7.60
CA GLU A 18 8.19 -4.30 -8.44
C GLU A 18 7.04 -4.87 -7.59
N LEU A 19 7.37 -5.64 -6.54
CA LEU A 19 6.40 -6.09 -5.55
C LEU A 19 5.77 -4.92 -4.79
N TRP A 20 6.59 -3.94 -4.38
CA TRP A 20 6.14 -2.71 -3.72
C TRP A 20 5.21 -1.90 -4.62
N LEU A 21 5.59 -1.63 -5.87
CA LEU A 21 4.75 -0.92 -6.85
C LEU A 21 3.43 -1.65 -7.14
N ALA A 22 3.44 -2.98 -7.19
CA ALA A 22 2.22 -3.76 -7.37
C ALA A 22 1.23 -3.62 -6.18
N CYS A 23 1.71 -3.23 -5.00
CA CYS A 23 0.82 -2.88 -3.87
C CYS A 23 0.01 -1.62 -4.16
N HIS A 24 0.54 -0.64 -4.92
CA HIS A 24 -0.19 0.60 -5.24
C HIS A 24 -1.43 0.32 -6.08
N ASP A 25 -1.35 -0.61 -7.03
CA ASP A 25 -2.52 -1.05 -7.80
C ASP A 25 -3.58 -1.68 -6.91
N ARG A 26 -3.16 -2.39 -5.87
CA ARG A 26 -4.07 -2.98 -4.88
C ARG A 26 -4.73 -1.90 -4.02
N VAL A 27 -3.97 -0.90 -3.56
CA VAL A 27 -4.51 0.27 -2.84
C VAL A 27 -5.57 0.96 -3.70
N ARG A 28 -5.26 1.28 -4.97
CA ARG A 28 -6.18 1.95 -5.91
C ARG A 28 -7.49 1.18 -6.10
N ARG A 29 -7.41 -0.16 -6.21
CA ARG A 29 -8.61 -1.01 -6.28
C ARG A 29 -9.43 -0.97 -4.99
N MET A 30 -8.80 -0.93 -3.82
CA MET A 30 -9.48 -0.85 -2.53
C MET A 30 -10.13 0.51 -2.30
N CYS A 31 -9.46 1.59 -2.70
CA CYS A 31 -10.05 2.94 -2.75
C CYS A 31 -11.28 2.98 -3.65
N THR A 32 -11.21 2.37 -4.84
CA THR A 32 -12.36 2.25 -5.76
C THR A 32 -13.51 1.46 -5.12
N LEU A 33 -13.18 0.36 -4.42
CA LEU A 33 -14.17 -0.47 -3.73
C LEU A 33 -14.87 0.29 -2.59
N LEU A 34 -14.12 1.11 -1.84
CA LEU A 34 -14.67 1.98 -0.80
C LEU A 34 -15.68 3.00 -1.34
N GLN A 35 -15.38 3.63 -2.49
CA GLN A 35 -16.33 4.54 -3.15
C GLN A 35 -17.60 3.81 -3.62
N ARG A 36 -17.46 2.61 -4.17
CA ARG A 36 -18.61 1.77 -4.57
C ARG A 36 -19.44 1.34 -3.37
N LEU A 37 -18.81 1.02 -2.24
CA LEU A 37 -19.51 0.71 -1.00
C LEU A 37 -20.33 1.90 -0.50
N LEU A 38 -19.75 3.11 -0.51
CA LEU A 38 -20.47 4.34 -0.16
C LEU A 38 -21.72 4.54 -1.02
N GLU A 39 -21.60 4.39 -2.34
CA GLU A 39 -22.74 4.49 -3.25
C GLU A 39 -23.80 3.41 -3.01
N HIS A 40 -23.35 2.18 -2.77
CA HIS A 40 -24.23 1.03 -2.54
C HIS A 40 -25.04 1.21 -1.27
N VAL A 41 -24.40 1.56 -0.15
CA VAL A 41 -25.07 1.80 1.14
C VAL A 41 -26.11 2.92 1.02
N ARG A 42 -25.82 3.98 0.27
CA ARG A 42 -26.77 5.08 0.03
C ARG A 42 -28.00 4.66 -0.78
N LYS A 43 -27.83 3.77 -1.76
CA LYS A 43 -28.90 3.35 -2.68
C LYS A 43 -29.72 2.19 -2.14
N SER A 44 -29.07 1.24 -1.46
CA SER A 44 -29.61 -0.07 -1.12
C SER A 44 -29.59 -0.39 0.37
N GLY A 45 -29.02 0.50 1.19
CA GLY A 45 -28.82 0.24 2.62
C GLY A 45 -27.72 -0.79 2.88
N VAL A 46 -27.70 -1.32 4.09
CA VAL A 46 -26.70 -2.29 4.54
C VAL A 46 -27.24 -3.72 4.37
N ASP A 47 -27.06 -4.25 3.16
CA ASP A 47 -27.32 -5.65 2.85
C ASP A 47 -26.08 -6.52 3.07
N GLU A 48 -26.20 -7.83 2.82
CA GLU A 48 -25.10 -8.78 3.00
C GLU A 48 -23.89 -8.45 2.13
N GLN A 49 -24.12 -7.90 0.93
CA GLN A 49 -23.03 -7.49 0.04
C GLN A 49 -22.25 -6.32 0.62
N ALA A 50 -22.93 -5.34 1.22
CA ALA A 50 -22.28 -4.22 1.90
C ALA A 50 -21.39 -4.71 3.05
N LYS A 51 -21.88 -5.64 3.88
CA LYS A 51 -21.15 -6.23 5.01
C LYS A 51 -19.87 -6.93 4.58
N VAL A 52 -19.97 -7.84 3.61
CA VAL A 52 -18.81 -8.58 3.07
C VAL A 52 -17.79 -7.63 2.45
N THR A 53 -18.26 -6.59 1.76
CA THR A 53 -17.39 -5.57 1.15
C THR A 53 -16.66 -4.76 2.21
N ALA A 54 -17.35 -4.36 3.28
CA ALA A 54 -16.75 -3.62 4.40
C ALA A 54 -15.63 -4.42 5.08
N VAL A 55 -15.86 -5.70 5.36
CA VAL A 55 -14.85 -6.61 5.91
C VAL A 55 -13.61 -6.70 5.00
N SER A 56 -13.83 -6.82 3.69
CA SER A 56 -12.73 -6.96 2.72
C SER A 56 -11.86 -5.70 2.66
N ILE A 57 -12.47 -4.52 2.65
CA ILE A 57 -11.76 -3.23 2.70
C ILE A 57 -11.01 -3.11 4.03
N ARG A 58 -11.69 -3.38 5.15
CA ARG A 58 -11.12 -3.29 6.50
C ARG A 58 -9.89 -4.16 6.65
N ARG A 59 -9.97 -5.44 6.26
CA ARG A 59 -8.85 -6.36 6.33
C ARG A 59 -7.63 -5.86 5.54
N TYR A 60 -7.86 -5.29 4.36
CA TYR A 60 -6.76 -4.77 3.55
C TYR A 60 -6.03 -3.61 4.23
N PHE A 61 -6.77 -2.60 4.69
CA PHE A 61 -6.16 -1.42 5.30
C PHE A 61 -5.72 -1.63 6.76
N ASP A 62 -6.22 -2.67 7.45
CA ASP A 62 -5.73 -3.07 8.78
C ASP A 62 -4.42 -3.89 8.71
N GLU A 63 -4.19 -4.65 7.64
CA GLU A 63 -3.06 -5.59 7.57
C GLU A 63 -2.04 -5.26 6.48
N ALA A 64 -2.48 -5.05 5.24
CA ALA A 64 -1.58 -4.95 4.10
C ALA A 64 -1.01 -3.55 3.91
N ALA A 65 -1.84 -2.50 4.05
CA ALA A 65 -1.39 -1.12 3.89
C ALA A 65 -0.38 -0.70 4.98
N PRO A 66 -0.52 -1.06 6.28
CA PRO A 66 0.48 -0.74 7.28
C PRO A 66 1.83 -1.41 7.01
N ARG A 67 1.82 -2.67 6.53
CA ARG A 67 3.06 -3.36 6.15
C ARG A 67 3.74 -2.71 4.94
N HIS A 68 2.97 -2.15 4.01
CA HIS A 68 3.49 -1.40 2.88
C HIS A 68 4.23 -0.13 3.34
N HIS A 69 3.58 0.70 4.17
CA HIS A 69 4.24 1.86 4.77
C HIS A 69 5.44 1.47 5.64
N GLU A 70 5.40 0.32 6.32
CA GLU A 70 6.54 -0.18 7.09
C GLU A 70 7.73 -0.56 6.19
N ASP A 71 7.49 -1.09 4.98
CA ASP A 71 8.55 -1.33 3.99
C ASP A 71 9.27 -0.03 3.62
N GLU A 72 8.51 1.04 3.48
CA GLU A 72 9.03 2.36 3.15
C GLU A 72 9.78 3.00 4.32
N GLU A 73 9.13 3.09 5.48
CA GLU A 73 9.65 3.84 6.63
C GLU A 73 10.87 3.17 7.28
N VAL A 74 10.91 1.83 7.27
CA VAL A 74 12.01 1.08 7.90
C VAL A 74 13.15 0.83 6.94
N ASP A 75 12.88 0.63 5.65
CA ASP A 75 13.88 0.15 4.70
C ASP A 75 14.09 1.06 3.49
N LEU A 76 13.06 1.41 2.72
CA LEU A 76 13.27 2.14 1.46
C LEU A 76 13.72 3.59 1.70
N PHE A 77 12.98 4.36 2.50
CA PHE A 77 13.25 5.77 2.72
C PHE A 77 14.60 6.00 3.43
N PRO A 78 14.95 5.28 4.52
CA PRO A 78 16.25 5.49 5.17
C PRO A 78 17.43 5.21 4.24
N ARG A 79 17.37 4.12 3.44
CA ARG A 79 18.42 3.79 2.47
C ARG A 79 18.53 4.85 1.39
N LEU A 80 17.40 5.31 0.85
CA LEU A 80 17.38 6.36 -0.15
C LEU A 80 17.99 7.65 0.38
N LEU A 81 17.61 8.08 1.58
CA LEU A 81 18.14 9.30 2.22
C LEU A 81 19.65 9.18 2.46
N GLN A 82 20.13 8.02 2.90
CA GLN A 82 21.57 7.76 3.07
C GLN A 82 22.33 7.91 1.76
N ARG A 83 21.81 7.38 0.64
CA ARG A 83 22.44 7.55 -0.68
C ARG A 83 22.45 8.98 -1.19
N LEU A 84 21.63 9.86 -0.62
CA LEU A 84 21.60 11.28 -0.93
C LEU A 84 22.47 12.12 0.01
N GLU A 85 23.12 11.56 1.03
CA GLU A 85 23.97 12.32 1.95
C GLU A 85 25.05 13.12 1.19
N GLY A 86 25.25 14.38 1.58
CA GLY A 86 26.19 15.29 0.93
C GLY A 86 25.75 15.87 -0.42
N ARG A 87 24.69 15.34 -1.07
CA ARG A 87 24.16 15.90 -2.33
C ARG A 87 23.30 17.14 -2.09
N THR A 88 23.61 18.24 -2.77
CA THR A 88 22.88 19.52 -2.67
C THR A 88 22.17 19.92 -3.96
N ASP A 89 22.23 19.08 -4.99
CA ASP A 89 21.54 19.33 -6.25
C ASP A 89 20.00 19.31 -6.10
N SER A 90 19.31 19.88 -7.09
CA SER A 90 17.86 20.06 -7.07
C SER A 90 17.10 18.73 -7.04
N GLU A 91 17.62 17.69 -7.68
CA GLU A 91 17.02 16.35 -7.67
C GLU A 91 17.07 15.77 -6.25
N ALA A 92 18.24 15.77 -5.60
CA ALA A 92 18.39 15.30 -4.23
C ALA A 92 17.47 16.06 -3.25
N THR A 93 17.33 17.37 -3.44
CA THR A 93 16.41 18.20 -2.64
C THR A 93 14.95 17.81 -2.88
N GLY A 94 14.55 17.59 -4.15
CA GLY A 94 13.21 17.14 -4.52
C GLY A 94 12.85 15.80 -3.89
N VAL A 95 13.76 14.82 -3.91
CA VAL A 95 13.54 13.50 -3.30
C VAL A 95 13.39 13.60 -1.78
N ARG A 96 14.21 14.39 -1.07
CA ARG A 96 14.06 14.59 0.38
C ARG A 96 12.71 15.21 0.75
N ASN A 97 12.28 16.20 -0.03
CA ASN A 97 10.96 16.82 0.17
C ASN A 97 9.82 15.83 -0.08
N ALA A 98 9.95 14.97 -1.10
CA ALA A 98 8.98 13.92 -1.38
C ALA A 98 8.89 12.91 -0.22
N VAL A 99 10.04 12.45 0.32
CA VAL A 99 10.05 11.54 1.49
C VAL A 99 9.35 12.19 2.71
N ALA A 100 9.66 13.45 3.00
CA ALA A 100 9.03 14.16 4.13
C ALA A 100 7.51 14.35 3.95
N LEU A 101 7.06 14.59 2.71
CA LEU A 101 5.65 14.64 2.35
C LEU A 101 4.98 13.27 2.59
N LEU A 102 5.55 12.19 2.08
CA LEU A 102 4.99 10.83 2.18
C LEU A 102 4.86 10.37 3.65
N GLN A 103 5.87 10.64 4.47
CA GLN A 103 5.80 10.36 5.92
C GLN A 103 4.69 11.16 6.62
N THR A 104 4.39 12.37 6.14
CA THR A 104 3.26 13.16 6.63
C THR A 104 1.94 12.56 6.17
N ASP A 105 1.87 12.14 4.91
CA ASP A 105 0.70 11.45 4.36
C ASP A 105 0.40 10.15 5.10
N HIS A 106 1.39 9.33 5.48
CA HIS A 106 1.14 8.11 6.28
C HIS A 106 0.38 8.39 7.57
N ARG A 107 0.76 9.46 8.29
CA ARG A 107 0.09 9.87 9.52
C ARG A 107 -1.33 10.36 9.25
N ASP A 108 -1.51 11.16 8.22
CA ASP A 108 -2.83 11.70 7.85
C ASP A 108 -3.78 10.60 7.33
N ILE A 109 -3.27 9.69 6.51
CA ILE A 109 -3.97 8.48 6.05
C ILE A 109 -4.37 7.62 7.25
N GLY A 110 -3.48 7.40 8.22
CA GLY A 110 -3.78 6.64 9.43
C GLY A 110 -4.93 7.26 10.25
N ARG A 111 -4.98 8.59 10.37
CA ARG A 111 -6.08 9.30 11.05
C ARG A 111 -7.41 9.13 10.31
N LEU A 112 -7.40 9.31 8.98
CA LEU A 112 -8.57 9.08 8.14
C LEU A 112 -9.04 7.62 8.21
N TRP A 113 -8.09 6.69 8.22
CA TRP A 113 -8.38 5.26 8.33
C TRP A 113 -9.08 4.93 9.63
N SER A 114 -8.67 5.51 10.77
CA SER A 114 -9.36 5.28 12.05
C SER A 114 -10.86 5.59 11.97
N VAL A 115 -11.22 6.72 11.35
CA VAL A 115 -12.62 7.12 11.18
C VAL A 115 -13.37 6.18 10.24
N LEU A 116 -12.74 5.82 9.10
CA LEU A 116 -13.34 4.90 8.14
C LEU A 116 -13.49 3.48 8.71
N ARG A 117 -12.54 3.02 9.51
CA ARG A 117 -12.56 1.71 10.15
C ARG A 117 -13.78 1.56 11.05
N ASP A 118 -14.09 2.58 11.85
CA ASP A 118 -15.27 2.58 12.71
C ASP A 118 -16.58 2.55 11.90
N ALA A 119 -16.66 3.33 10.82
CA ALA A 119 -17.81 3.30 9.91
C ALA A 119 -17.98 1.92 9.23
N LEU A 120 -16.87 1.28 8.81
CA LEU A 120 -16.90 -0.05 8.21
C LEU A 120 -17.31 -1.14 9.22
N ASN A 121 -16.91 -1.02 10.49
CA ASN A 121 -17.37 -1.91 11.57
C ASN A 121 -18.89 -1.77 11.80
N ALA A 122 -19.43 -0.55 11.75
CA ALA A 122 -20.87 -0.31 11.87
C ALA A 122 -21.65 -0.97 10.71
N ILE A 123 -21.16 -0.80 9.48
CA ILE A 123 -21.74 -1.44 8.28
C ILE A 123 -21.69 -2.97 8.42
N GLU A 124 -20.58 -3.55 8.88
CA GLU A 124 -20.48 -4.99 9.15
C GLU A 124 -21.55 -5.45 10.16
N ALA A 125 -21.81 -4.66 11.21
CA ALA A 125 -22.84 -4.93 12.21
C ALA A 125 -24.29 -4.74 11.72
N GLY A 126 -24.49 -4.25 10.49
CA GLY A 126 -25.82 -3.98 9.94
C GLY A 126 -26.36 -2.59 10.26
N ASP A 127 -25.55 -1.73 10.89
CA ASP A 127 -25.89 -0.33 11.09
C ASP A 127 -25.54 0.45 9.81
N PRO A 128 -26.48 1.20 9.20
CA PRO A 128 -26.20 2.09 8.08
C PRO A 128 -25.19 3.21 8.37
N GLY A 129 -24.63 3.28 9.59
CA GLY A 129 -23.29 3.78 9.90
C GLY A 129 -22.75 4.70 8.82
N ALA A 130 -23.08 5.99 8.91
CA ALA A 130 -22.91 6.93 7.81
C ALA A 130 -21.43 7.03 7.40
N LEU A 131 -21.05 6.31 6.35
CA LEU A 131 -19.81 6.56 5.62
C LEU A 131 -19.85 8.01 5.14
N ASP A 132 -19.05 8.86 5.77
CA ASP A 132 -18.95 10.26 5.41
C ASP A 132 -18.25 10.38 4.04
N GLU A 133 -18.97 10.93 3.06
CA GLU A 133 -18.46 11.13 1.71
C GLU A 133 -17.24 12.03 1.65
N ALA A 134 -17.17 13.07 2.49
CA ALA A 134 -16.01 13.95 2.53
C ALA A 134 -14.77 13.20 3.04
N VAL A 135 -14.94 12.33 4.05
CA VAL A 135 -13.85 11.50 4.58
C VAL A 135 -13.41 10.47 3.54
N VAL A 136 -14.35 9.80 2.86
CA VAL A 136 -14.03 8.85 1.77
C VAL A 136 -13.29 9.55 0.64
N ALA A 137 -13.79 10.70 0.17
CA ALA A 137 -13.17 11.45 -0.92
C ALA A 137 -11.77 11.94 -0.55
N LEU A 138 -11.58 12.42 0.69
CA LEU A 138 -10.28 12.85 1.17
C LEU A 138 -9.29 11.68 1.24
N PHE A 139 -9.69 10.54 1.81
CA PHE A 139 -8.86 9.34 1.91
C PHE A 139 -8.42 8.82 0.55
N VAL A 140 -9.36 8.72 -0.40
CA VAL A 140 -9.08 8.27 -1.77
C VAL A 140 -8.17 9.26 -2.51
N SER A 141 -8.42 10.56 -2.39
CA SER A 141 -7.58 11.56 -3.04
C SER A 141 -6.16 11.56 -2.50
N ARG A 142 -5.98 11.37 -1.19
CA ARG A 142 -4.67 11.27 -0.55
C ARG A 142 -3.90 10.05 -1.00
N TYR A 143 -4.47 8.85 -0.96
CA TYR A 143 -3.79 7.65 -1.47
C TYR A 143 -3.42 7.79 -2.95
N ARG A 144 -4.27 8.42 -3.76
CA ARG A 144 -3.96 8.67 -5.17
C ARG A 144 -2.74 9.59 -5.34
N SER A 145 -2.69 10.72 -4.63
CA SER A 145 -1.53 11.63 -4.73
C SER A 145 -0.27 11.03 -4.11
N HIS A 146 -0.43 10.28 -3.02
CA HIS A 146 0.63 9.56 -2.33
C HIS A 146 1.32 8.58 -3.28
N CYS A 147 0.58 7.63 -3.86
CA CYS A 147 1.15 6.65 -4.78
C CYS A 147 1.70 7.31 -6.07
N GLU A 148 1.16 8.46 -6.50
CA GLU A 148 1.72 9.19 -7.64
C GLU A 148 3.13 9.72 -7.34
N VAL A 149 3.35 10.30 -6.15
CA VAL A 149 4.67 10.77 -5.71
C VAL A 149 5.64 9.60 -5.59
N GLU A 150 5.17 8.48 -5.04
CA GLU A 150 5.96 7.25 -4.95
C GLU A 150 6.38 6.73 -6.32
N ASP A 151 5.44 6.56 -7.23
CA ASP A 151 5.65 6.00 -8.57
C ASP A 151 6.58 6.89 -9.41
N THR A 152 6.42 8.21 -9.32
CA THR A 152 7.07 9.15 -10.25
C THR A 152 8.35 9.78 -9.69
N VAL A 153 8.50 9.86 -8.37
CA VAL A 153 9.67 10.49 -7.71
C VAL A 153 10.51 9.45 -6.97
N ILE A 154 9.88 8.68 -6.09
CA ILE A 154 10.63 7.77 -5.19
C ILE A 154 11.13 6.54 -5.93
N ALA A 155 10.27 5.84 -6.70
CA ALA A 155 10.63 4.62 -7.38
C ALA A 155 11.81 4.81 -8.35
N PRO A 156 11.84 5.86 -9.20
CA PRO A 156 13.00 6.12 -10.05
C PRO A 156 14.26 6.44 -9.24
N ALA A 157 14.14 7.16 -8.12
CA ALA A 157 15.28 7.48 -7.26
C ALA A 157 15.85 6.22 -6.59
N LEU A 158 15.00 5.33 -6.07
CA LEU A 158 15.39 4.03 -5.51
C LEU A 158 16.13 3.18 -6.54
N ARG A 159 15.58 3.05 -7.76
CA ARG A 159 16.21 2.28 -8.86
C ARG A 159 17.60 2.80 -9.24
N ARG A 160 17.84 4.11 -9.15
CA ARG A 160 19.15 4.70 -9.43
C ARG A 160 20.12 4.59 -8.25
N ALA A 161 19.61 4.67 -7.03
CA ALA A 161 20.43 4.82 -5.83
C ALA A 161 20.85 3.49 -5.20
N LEU A 162 19.97 2.48 -5.20
CA LEU A 162 20.20 1.22 -4.49
C LEU A 162 20.94 0.20 -5.37
N SER A 163 21.92 -0.46 -4.77
CA SER A 163 22.61 -1.61 -5.36
C SER A 163 21.76 -2.88 -5.28
N GLU A 164 22.12 -3.89 -6.08
CA GLU A 164 21.48 -5.22 -6.03
C GLU A 164 21.51 -5.84 -4.62
N GLN A 165 22.62 -5.67 -3.88
CA GLN A 165 22.75 -6.17 -2.51
C GLN A 165 21.79 -5.47 -1.53
N GLU A 166 21.61 -4.16 -1.68
CA GLU A 166 20.64 -3.41 -0.86
C GLU A 166 19.21 -3.81 -1.20
N LEU A 167 18.90 -4.01 -2.48
CA LEU A 167 17.59 -4.51 -2.91
C LEU A 167 17.32 -5.90 -2.35
N GLU A 168 18.28 -6.82 -2.39
CA GLU A 168 18.13 -8.14 -1.77
C GLU A 168 17.83 -8.03 -0.26
N ALA A 169 18.53 -7.15 0.45
CA ALA A 169 18.28 -6.90 1.88
C ALA A 169 16.86 -6.36 2.13
N VAL A 170 16.38 -5.44 1.30
CA VAL A 170 14.99 -4.94 1.33
C VAL A 170 14.00 -6.09 1.10
N GLY A 171 14.24 -6.94 0.10
CA GLY A 171 13.42 -8.10 -0.21
C GLY A 171 13.31 -9.07 0.97
N ARG A 172 14.44 -9.39 1.62
CA ARG A 172 14.50 -10.22 2.84
C ARG A 172 13.66 -9.62 3.97
N ALA A 173 13.82 -8.32 4.22
CA ALA A 173 13.04 -7.63 5.25
C ALA A 173 11.54 -7.64 4.92
N MET A 174 11.16 -7.42 3.65
CA MET A 174 9.78 -7.51 3.19
C MET A 174 9.19 -8.91 3.41
N ALA A 175 9.92 -9.97 3.07
CA ALA A 175 9.50 -11.35 3.29
C ALA A 175 9.29 -11.65 4.78
N GLN A 176 10.24 -11.24 5.63
CA GLN A 176 10.18 -11.42 7.07
C GLN A 176 8.96 -10.74 7.69
N ARG A 177 8.62 -9.50 7.28
CA ARG A 177 7.41 -8.78 7.74
C ARG A 177 6.10 -9.52 7.39
N ARG A 178 6.13 -10.40 6.38
CA ARG A 178 4.99 -11.27 6.00
C ARG A 178 5.11 -12.69 6.55
N GLY A 179 6.15 -13.01 7.33
CA GLY A 179 6.39 -14.34 7.87
C GLY A 179 6.74 -15.38 6.79
N VAL A 180 7.31 -14.94 5.67
CA VAL A 180 7.79 -15.83 4.60
C VAL A 180 9.28 -16.05 4.77
N ASP A 181 9.70 -17.31 4.74
CA ASP A 181 11.12 -17.65 4.77
C ASP A 181 11.78 -17.25 3.44
N TRP A 182 12.91 -16.54 3.53
CA TRP A 182 13.65 -16.13 2.35
C TRP A 182 14.23 -17.33 1.60
N ASP A 183 14.61 -18.39 2.32
CA ASP A 183 15.20 -19.57 1.69
C ASP A 183 14.19 -20.32 0.80
N ASP A 184 12.90 -20.20 1.11
CA ASP A 184 11.80 -20.71 0.26
C ASP A 184 11.60 -19.89 -1.03
N ILE A 185 12.09 -18.64 -1.05
CA ILE A 185 12.00 -17.72 -2.20
C ILE A 185 13.27 -17.79 -3.06
N ALA A 186 14.44 -17.88 -2.42
CA ALA A 186 15.75 -17.89 -3.08
C ALA A 186 16.16 -19.27 -3.62
N ALA A 187 15.47 -20.34 -3.21
CA ALA A 187 15.67 -21.65 -3.83
C ALA A 187 15.39 -21.55 -5.34
N PRO A 188 16.29 -22.07 -6.22
CA PRO A 188 16.01 -22.10 -7.64
C PRO A 188 14.68 -22.82 -7.83
N ARG A 189 13.72 -22.16 -8.52
CA ARG A 189 12.45 -22.78 -8.92
C ARG A 189 12.81 -24.16 -9.47
N ARG A 190 12.52 -25.22 -8.72
CA ARG A 190 12.77 -26.58 -9.18
C ARG A 190 11.94 -26.69 -10.44
N GLY A 191 12.61 -26.63 -11.59
CA GLY A 191 11.97 -26.75 -12.88
C GLY A 191 11.13 -28.02 -12.82
N THR A 192 9.86 -27.88 -13.17
CA THR A 192 9.01 -29.03 -13.43
C THR A 192 9.69 -29.82 -14.54
N LEU A 193 10.44 -30.85 -14.16
CA LEU A 193 10.85 -31.90 -15.06
C LEU A 193 9.59 -32.76 -15.29
N THR A 194 9.27 -32.89 -16.58
CA THR A 194 8.28 -33.76 -17.23
C THR A 194 6.80 -33.46 -17.03
#